data_AF-A0A9X0ANM1-F1
#
_entry.id   AF-A0A9X0ANM1-F1
#
_cell.length_a   1.000
_cell.length_b   1.000
_cell.length_c   1.000
_cell.angle_alpha   90.00
_cell.angle_beta   90.00
_cell.angle_gamma   90.00
#
_symmetry.space_group_name_H-M   'P 1'
#
loop_
_entity.id
_entity.type
_entity.pdbx_description
1 polymer ?
#
loop_
_entity_poly.entity_id
_entity_poly.type
_entity_poly.pdbx_seq_one_letter_code
_entity_poly.pdbx_strand_id
1 'polypeptide(L)'
;MSGRRSYSSVVAPSSSPASYSSVAASSSSPASSSSPASFSSAPSPSSSIPTAAADSFSSPPPPPPSASASFSSASVDELSTSMASTSIDEVMNTKLPVKAYVFISIDLEATTHEFECYANGEVYPRSTPTQIGISILRATGDNAVLFAKDPCSEAGTEFRHIYIKEFKKYKTRVGKLKQGEKVAFQYGRTEFHELAKVNGLIKKLIEEESKYGQVVLVGHAIQNDQAFLEKAGIDAFDRFFPDAVDTQAIHLEPGSKNGRSLLNLVWGYDPSVQTGWEHNAGNDAAWTLWALANKLPDLLRVSDSGEEMVLDSSKKLRFASRVSRQRRLCEAQECLEEAQGWGIENWETPSAWSSSPSW
;
A
#
# COMPACT_ATOMS: atom_id res chain seq x y z
N MET A 1 -36.24 36.90 37.70
CA MET A 1 -37.61 37.32 37.33
C MET A 1 -37.55 38.71 36.70
N SER A 2 -37.70 38.81 35.38
CA SER A 2 -38.02 40.05 34.64
C SER A 2 -37.87 39.76 33.15
N GLY A 3 -38.97 39.54 32.43
CA GLY A 3 -38.94 39.35 30.98
C GLY A 3 -39.32 40.62 30.24
N ARG A 4 -38.99 40.70 28.94
CA ARG A 4 -39.83 41.35 27.93
C ARG A 4 -39.54 40.83 26.51
N ARG A 5 -40.64 40.55 25.81
CA ARG A 5 -40.81 40.43 24.34
C ARG A 5 -40.53 41.79 23.68
N SER A 6 -40.39 42.01 22.37
CA SER A 6 -40.38 41.26 21.09
C SER A 6 -39.64 42.19 20.08
N TYR A 7 -39.21 41.81 18.87
CA TYR A 7 -40.05 41.64 17.67
C TYR A 7 -39.20 41.18 16.47
N SER A 8 -39.85 40.53 15.50
CA SER A 8 -39.28 40.09 14.22
C SER A 8 -39.09 41.25 13.23
N SER A 9 -38.15 41.10 12.28
CA SER A 9 -38.42 41.47 10.89
C SER A 9 -37.71 40.50 9.94
N VAL A 10 -38.45 40.02 8.94
CA VAL A 10 -37.96 39.14 7.87
C VAL A 10 -37.53 40.03 6.70
N VAL A 11 -36.35 39.79 6.13
CA VAL A 11 -35.97 40.33 4.82
C VAL A 11 -35.33 39.21 4.00
N ALA A 12 -35.97 38.86 2.88
CA ALA A 12 -35.41 37.96 1.89
C ALA A 12 -34.67 38.78 0.80
N PRO A 13 -33.54 38.30 0.26
CA PRO A 13 -32.98 38.81 -0.99
C PRO A 13 -33.63 38.09 -2.19
N SER A 14 -34.07 38.87 -3.16
CA SER A 14 -34.67 38.42 -4.41
C SER A 14 -33.65 37.93 -5.45
N SER A 15 -34.12 37.05 -6.33
CA SER A 15 -33.47 36.63 -7.58
C SER A 15 -33.17 37.78 -8.56
N SER A 16 -32.02 37.73 -9.25
CA SER A 16 -31.95 37.57 -10.73
C SER A 16 -30.50 37.64 -11.27
N PRO A 17 -30.22 37.02 -12.44
CA PRO A 17 -28.88 36.93 -13.00
C PRO A 17 -28.52 38.12 -13.91
N ALA A 18 -27.23 38.47 -13.97
CA ALA A 18 -26.69 39.42 -14.94
C ALA A 18 -26.04 38.67 -16.12
N SER A 19 -26.69 38.72 -17.28
CA SER A 19 -26.11 38.30 -18.55
C SER A 19 -25.14 39.36 -19.08
N TYR A 20 -23.96 38.95 -19.56
CA TYR A 20 -23.12 39.77 -20.43
C TYR A 20 -22.85 39.01 -21.73
N SER A 21 -22.97 39.71 -22.86
CA SER A 21 -22.86 39.14 -24.19
C SER A 21 -21.91 39.96 -25.08
N SER A 22 -21.23 39.26 -25.99
CA SER A 22 -20.70 39.70 -27.29
C SER A 22 -19.77 40.93 -27.38
N VAL A 23 -18.51 40.66 -27.75
CA VAL A 23 -17.86 41.09 -29.03
C VAL A 23 -16.67 40.14 -29.27
N ALA A 24 -16.57 39.37 -30.36
CA ALA A 24 -16.48 39.69 -31.80
C ALA A 24 -15.01 39.82 -32.31
N ALA A 25 -14.55 38.73 -32.94
CA ALA A 25 -13.55 38.58 -34.02
C ALA A 25 -12.40 39.59 -34.23
N SER A 26 -11.19 39.03 -34.44
CA SER A 26 -10.36 39.37 -35.62
C SER A 26 -9.32 38.28 -35.92
N SER A 27 -9.05 38.09 -37.22
CA SER A 27 -8.22 37.02 -37.79
C SER A 27 -6.86 37.52 -38.26
N SER A 28 -5.80 36.71 -38.14
CA SER A 28 -4.71 36.67 -39.14
C SER A 28 -3.74 35.50 -38.95
N SER A 29 -3.33 34.93 -40.08
CA SER A 29 -2.12 34.13 -40.34
C SER A 29 -1.54 34.67 -41.68
N PRO A 30 -0.42 34.19 -42.27
CA PRO A 30 0.47 33.08 -41.91
C PRO A 30 1.99 33.45 -42.06
N ALA A 31 2.82 32.46 -42.45
CA ALA A 31 4.20 32.55 -42.98
C ALA A 31 5.38 32.59 -41.97
N SER A 32 6.60 32.12 -42.27
CA SER A 32 7.08 30.84 -42.88
C SER A 32 8.61 30.85 -43.06
N SER A 33 9.34 29.88 -42.50
CA SER A 33 10.76 29.53 -42.83
C SER A 33 11.18 28.32 -41.97
N SER A 34 11.38 27.11 -42.52
CA SER A 34 12.48 26.59 -43.36
C SER A 34 13.63 25.94 -42.55
N SER A 35 13.78 24.64 -42.78
CA SER A 35 14.70 23.60 -42.24
C SER A 35 16.20 23.84 -42.58
N PRO A 36 17.11 22.84 -42.49
CA PRO A 36 17.40 21.83 -41.44
C PRO A 36 18.91 21.81 -41.05
N ALA A 37 19.32 20.95 -40.09
CA ALA A 37 20.70 20.46 -40.00
C ALA A 37 20.75 19.01 -39.48
N SER A 38 21.65 18.20 -40.05
CA SER A 38 21.82 16.76 -39.80
C SER A 38 23.25 16.43 -39.33
N PHE A 39 23.48 15.17 -38.92
CA PHE A 39 24.78 14.55 -38.60
C PHE A 39 25.46 15.02 -37.28
N SER A 40 26.26 14.21 -36.56
CA SER A 40 26.73 12.84 -36.82
C SER A 40 27.11 12.06 -35.55
N SER A 41 26.98 10.74 -35.63
CA SER A 41 27.82 9.65 -35.08
C SER A 41 28.45 9.70 -33.67
N ALA A 42 28.26 8.59 -32.95
CA ALA A 42 29.11 8.14 -31.85
C ALA A 42 30.50 7.65 -32.35
N PRO A 43 31.44 7.43 -31.42
CA PRO A 43 32.20 6.18 -31.49
C PRO A 43 32.35 5.45 -30.14
N SER A 44 32.61 4.15 -30.24
CA SER A 44 33.19 3.27 -29.22
C SER A 44 34.12 2.29 -29.94
N PRO A 45 34.85 1.41 -29.24
CA PRO A 45 35.90 1.69 -28.28
C PRO A 45 37.29 1.31 -28.88
N SER A 46 38.39 1.66 -28.23
CA SER A 46 39.73 1.18 -28.62
C SER A 46 40.50 0.62 -27.43
N SER A 47 40.67 -0.71 -27.42
CA SER A 47 41.58 -1.46 -26.56
C SER A 47 43.03 -1.36 -27.05
N SER A 48 43.99 -1.24 -26.14
CA SER A 48 45.38 -1.62 -26.41
C SER A 48 46.14 -1.98 -25.12
N ILE A 49 46.81 -3.13 -25.16
CA ILE A 49 47.69 -3.69 -24.11
C ILE A 49 49.15 -3.43 -24.53
N PRO A 50 50.07 -3.19 -23.59
CA PRO A 50 51.24 -4.08 -23.44
C PRO A 50 51.52 -4.40 -21.95
N THR A 51 51.75 -5.64 -21.47
CA THR A 51 52.96 -6.50 -21.55
C THR A 51 54.29 -5.74 -21.44
N ALA A 52 55.32 -6.12 -20.67
CA ALA A 52 55.59 -7.11 -19.61
C ALA A 52 56.76 -6.53 -18.75
N ALA A 53 57.45 -7.12 -17.76
CA ALA A 53 57.68 -8.51 -17.33
C ALA A 53 58.36 -8.51 -15.91
N ALA A 54 58.50 -9.70 -15.30
CA ALA A 54 59.52 -10.10 -14.30
C ALA A 54 59.59 -9.33 -12.94
N ASP A 55 60.01 -9.92 -11.82
CA ASP A 55 60.20 -11.32 -11.39
C ASP A 55 60.30 -11.31 -9.85
N SER A 56 59.83 -12.36 -9.15
CA SER A 56 60.57 -13.02 -8.04
C SER A 56 59.73 -13.99 -7.21
N PHE A 57 60.38 -15.08 -6.81
CA PHE A 57 59.86 -16.18 -6.01
C PHE A 57 59.86 -15.87 -4.50
N SER A 58 58.91 -16.46 -3.74
CA SER A 58 59.23 -17.32 -2.58
C SER A 58 57.98 -17.98 -1.98
N SER A 59 58.12 -19.24 -1.54
CA SER A 59 57.08 -20.08 -0.92
C SER A 59 57.19 -20.08 0.64
N PRO A 60 56.15 -20.52 1.38
CA PRO A 60 56.03 -20.30 2.84
C PRO A 60 56.63 -21.45 3.70
N PRO A 61 56.92 -21.17 4.98
CA PRO A 61 56.43 -22.02 6.11
C PRO A 61 56.25 -21.21 7.44
N PRO A 62 56.08 -21.82 8.64
CA PRO A 62 55.04 -22.75 9.11
C PRO A 62 54.39 -22.32 10.48
N PRO A 63 53.37 -23.05 11.00
CA PRO A 63 52.95 -23.06 12.42
C PRO A 63 53.69 -24.19 13.22
N PRO A 64 53.35 -24.56 14.48
CA PRO A 64 52.38 -24.03 15.45
C PRO A 64 53.10 -23.38 16.68
N PRO A 65 53.24 -23.90 17.93
CA PRO A 65 52.80 -25.16 18.58
C PRO A 65 51.55 -25.00 19.50
N SER A 66 51.06 -26.12 20.06
CA SER A 66 50.02 -26.21 21.11
C SER A 66 50.62 -26.48 22.50
N ALA A 67 49.93 -26.10 23.58
CA ALA A 67 50.25 -26.55 24.94
C ALA A 67 49.10 -27.40 25.52
N SER A 68 49.39 -28.64 25.90
CA SER A 68 48.50 -29.53 26.64
C SER A 68 49.03 -29.71 28.07
N ALA A 69 48.16 -29.68 29.07
CA ALA A 69 48.48 -30.07 30.44
C ALA A 69 47.46 -31.09 30.96
N SER A 70 47.97 -32.12 31.62
CA SER A 70 47.32 -33.42 31.81
C SER A 70 46.58 -33.62 33.15
N PHE A 71 45.58 -34.50 33.09
CA PHE A 71 45.14 -35.52 34.07
C PHE A 71 45.10 -35.23 35.58
N SER A 72 43.91 -35.44 36.18
CA SER A 72 43.57 -36.42 37.25
C SER A 72 42.16 -36.12 37.80
N SER A 73 41.33 -37.03 38.31
CA SER A 73 41.29 -38.51 38.33
C SER A 73 39.84 -38.92 38.71
N ALA A 74 39.43 -40.15 38.42
CA ALA A 74 38.03 -40.59 38.55
C ALA A 74 37.54 -40.85 39.98
N SER A 75 36.21 -40.73 40.18
CA SER A 75 35.43 -41.62 41.04
C SER A 75 34.05 -41.87 40.42
N VAL A 76 33.63 -43.13 40.39
CA VAL A 76 32.31 -43.60 39.92
C VAL A 76 31.30 -43.65 41.07
N ASP A 77 30.05 -44.00 40.72
CA ASP A 77 28.89 -44.28 41.58
C ASP A 77 28.18 -43.09 42.23
N GLU A 78 27.07 -42.66 41.63
CA GLU A 78 25.76 -43.05 42.19
C GLU A 78 24.65 -43.05 41.14
N LEU A 79 23.92 -44.16 41.04
CA LEU A 79 22.84 -44.37 40.08
C LEU A 79 21.50 -44.45 40.81
N SER A 80 20.85 -43.30 41.05
CA SER A 80 19.39 -43.20 41.34
C SER A 80 18.93 -41.76 41.53
N THR A 81 18.23 -41.21 40.53
CA THR A 81 16.93 -40.48 40.62
C THR A 81 16.68 -39.84 39.26
N SER A 82 16.09 -40.61 38.35
CA SER A 82 15.43 -40.06 37.16
C SER A 82 13.95 -39.84 37.48
N MET A 83 13.40 -38.76 36.91
CA MET A 83 11.99 -38.30 36.83
C MET A 83 11.77 -36.91 37.44
N ALA A 84 11.09 -36.05 36.66
CA ALA A 84 10.59 -34.72 37.03
C ALA A 84 11.62 -33.59 37.27
N SER A 85 12.66 -33.51 36.44
CA SER A 85 13.31 -32.23 36.06
C SER A 85 13.62 -32.23 34.56
N THR A 86 12.59 -32.27 33.73
CA THR A 86 12.70 -31.79 32.33
C THR A 86 12.96 -30.29 32.40
N SER A 87 14.22 -29.90 32.25
CA SER A 87 14.62 -28.50 32.33
C SER A 87 13.85 -27.67 31.32
N ILE A 88 13.24 -26.58 31.79
CA ILE A 88 12.49 -25.63 30.96
C ILE A 88 13.43 -24.95 29.93
N ASP A 89 14.74 -25.01 30.14
CA ASP A 89 15.77 -24.44 29.27
C ASP A 89 16.03 -25.24 27.98
N GLU A 90 15.72 -26.54 27.91
CA GLU A 90 15.98 -27.33 26.67
C GLU A 90 14.93 -27.10 25.57
N VAL A 91 13.76 -26.54 25.90
CA VAL A 91 12.71 -26.21 24.92
C VAL A 91 12.95 -24.83 24.27
N MET A 92 13.86 -24.02 24.81
CA MET A 92 14.11 -22.62 24.37
C MET A 92 14.83 -22.47 23.02
N ASN A 93 15.38 -23.54 22.43
CA ASN A 93 16.29 -23.44 21.28
C ASN A 93 15.76 -23.97 19.93
N THR A 94 14.52 -24.48 19.86
CA THR A 94 13.85 -24.70 18.57
C THR A 94 13.01 -23.49 18.20
N LYS A 95 13.60 -22.53 17.48
CA LYS A 95 12.89 -21.41 16.86
C LYS A 95 11.84 -21.99 15.90
N LEU A 96 10.59 -22.08 16.36
CA LEU A 96 9.48 -22.63 15.57
C LEU A 96 9.39 -21.93 14.20
N PRO A 97 9.14 -22.67 13.11
CA PRO A 97 9.03 -22.09 11.78
C PRO A 97 7.89 -21.07 11.77
N VAL A 98 8.10 -19.93 11.11
CA VAL A 98 7.00 -18.98 10.85
C VAL A 98 6.15 -19.55 9.73
N LYS A 99 4.83 -19.56 9.91
CA LYS A 99 3.88 -19.89 8.86
C LYS A 99 4.18 -19.05 7.61
N ALA A 100 4.14 -19.66 6.43
CA ALA A 100 4.39 -18.93 5.19
C ALA A 100 3.34 -17.83 4.96
N TYR A 101 3.77 -16.57 5.06
CA TYR A 101 2.99 -15.38 4.73
C TYR A 101 3.57 -14.67 3.51
N VAL A 102 2.71 -14.02 2.73
CA VAL A 102 3.13 -13.05 1.72
C VAL A 102 2.52 -11.70 2.07
N PHE A 103 3.37 -10.81 2.57
CA PHE A 103 2.96 -9.46 2.89
C PHE A 103 2.97 -8.62 1.61
N ILE A 104 1.84 -8.02 1.28
CA ILE A 104 1.70 -7.10 0.15
C ILE A 104 1.38 -5.73 0.73
N SER A 105 2.36 -4.84 0.71
CA SER A 105 2.23 -3.43 1.10
C SER A 105 1.78 -2.57 -0.06
N ILE A 106 0.87 -1.65 0.20
CA ILE A 106 0.41 -0.64 -0.76
C ILE A 106 0.53 0.77 -0.18
N ASP A 107 0.73 1.73 -1.08
CA ASP A 107 0.57 3.17 -0.87
C ASP A 107 0.09 3.81 -2.17
N LEU A 108 -0.70 4.88 -2.10
CA LEU A 108 -1.27 5.56 -3.27
C LEU A 108 -1.15 7.09 -3.21
N GLU A 109 -0.55 7.66 -4.26
CA GLU A 109 -0.62 9.10 -4.52
C GLU A 109 -1.79 9.43 -5.45
N ALA A 110 -2.68 10.32 -5.00
CA ALA A 110 -3.98 10.60 -5.63
C ALA A 110 -4.18 12.10 -5.98
N THR A 111 -5.16 12.36 -6.83
CA THR A 111 -5.58 13.74 -7.16
C THR A 111 -6.11 14.49 -5.93
N THR A 112 -5.74 15.76 -5.75
CA THR A 112 -6.24 16.57 -4.63
C THR A 112 -7.74 16.89 -4.77
N HIS A 113 -8.39 17.21 -3.65
CA HIS A 113 -9.83 17.47 -3.55
C HIS A 113 -10.37 18.64 -4.42
N GLU A 114 -9.48 19.39 -5.06
CA GLU A 114 -9.77 20.58 -5.86
C GLU A 114 -9.96 20.27 -7.36
N PHE A 115 -9.52 19.11 -7.85
CA PHE A 115 -9.46 18.83 -9.29
C PHE A 115 -10.16 17.53 -9.68
N GLU A 116 -11.11 17.65 -10.61
CA GLU A 116 -11.52 16.55 -11.49
C GLU A 116 -10.52 16.47 -12.65
N CYS A 117 -10.14 15.24 -13.01
CA CYS A 117 -9.17 15.01 -14.08
C CYS A 117 -9.89 14.56 -15.35
N TYR A 118 -9.53 15.16 -16.48
CA TYR A 118 -10.14 14.93 -17.78
C TYR A 118 -9.11 14.22 -18.66
N ALA A 119 -9.25 12.94 -18.97
CA ALA A 119 -8.33 12.25 -19.88
C ALA A 119 -9.11 11.33 -20.83
N ASN A 120 -8.65 11.22 -22.07
CA ASN A 120 -9.26 10.40 -23.13
C ASN A 120 -10.76 10.67 -23.41
N GLY A 121 -11.28 11.83 -23.00
CA GLY A 121 -12.71 12.19 -23.10
C GLY A 121 -13.53 11.85 -21.86
N GLU A 122 -12.96 11.16 -20.88
CA GLU A 122 -13.58 10.78 -19.61
C GLU A 122 -13.26 11.79 -18.50
N VAL A 123 -14.16 11.86 -17.50
CA VAL A 123 -13.99 12.66 -16.28
C VAL A 123 -13.77 11.70 -15.11
N TYR A 124 -12.58 11.75 -14.51
CA TYR A 124 -12.20 10.94 -13.36
C TYR A 124 -12.53 11.69 -12.05
N PRO A 125 -13.12 11.00 -11.04
CA PRO A 125 -13.44 11.58 -9.75
C PRO A 125 -12.24 12.21 -9.02
N ARG A 126 -12.54 13.11 -8.08
CA ARG A 126 -11.55 13.70 -7.17
C ARG A 126 -11.00 12.63 -6.22
N SER A 127 -9.70 12.62 -6.01
CA SER A 127 -8.96 11.55 -5.32
C SER A 127 -9.00 10.20 -6.03
N THR A 128 -9.13 10.20 -7.36
CA THR A 128 -8.69 9.03 -8.15
C THR A 128 -7.17 8.91 -8.03
N PRO A 129 -6.62 7.71 -7.79
CA PRO A 129 -5.18 7.47 -7.70
C PRO A 129 -4.47 7.76 -9.03
N THR A 130 -3.22 8.17 -8.92
CA THR A 130 -2.34 8.53 -10.03
C THR A 130 -1.05 7.71 -10.05
N GLN A 131 -0.61 7.26 -8.87
CA GLN A 131 0.47 6.31 -8.67
C GLN A 131 0.01 5.25 -7.67
N ILE A 132 0.48 4.02 -7.83
CA ILE A 132 0.28 2.92 -6.89
C ILE A 132 1.65 2.30 -6.63
N GLY A 133 2.07 2.31 -5.36
CA GLY A 133 3.16 1.47 -4.90
C GLY A 133 2.65 0.10 -4.51
N ILE A 134 3.39 -0.94 -4.88
CA ILE A 134 3.15 -2.30 -4.40
C ILE A 134 4.51 -2.88 -4.03
N SER A 135 4.66 -3.30 -2.78
CA SER A 135 5.87 -3.97 -2.29
C SER A 135 5.48 -5.31 -1.68
N ILE A 136 6.19 -6.36 -2.06
CA ILE A 136 5.90 -7.74 -1.68
C ILE A 136 7.05 -8.27 -0.83
N LEU A 137 6.74 -9.00 0.23
CA LEU A 137 7.69 -9.80 1.02
C LEU A 137 7.11 -11.20 1.23
N ARG A 138 7.72 -12.19 0.58
CA ARG A 138 7.50 -13.62 0.82
C ARG A 138 8.24 -13.99 2.11
N ALA A 139 7.55 -13.88 3.24
CA ALA A 139 8.11 -14.07 4.59
C ALA A 139 8.26 -15.57 4.94
N THR A 140 9.00 -16.29 4.11
CA THR A 140 9.38 -17.69 4.28
C THR A 140 10.80 -17.80 4.80
N GLY A 141 11.06 -18.65 5.79
CA GLY A 141 12.38 -18.76 6.42
C GLY A 141 12.81 -17.43 7.06
N ASP A 142 14.05 -17.00 6.82
CA ASP A 142 14.60 -15.76 7.38
C ASP A 142 14.43 -14.52 6.48
N ASN A 143 13.69 -14.60 5.36
CA ASN A 143 13.49 -13.48 4.42
C ASN A 143 13.08 -12.17 5.11
N ALA A 144 12.11 -12.23 6.04
CA ALA A 144 11.65 -11.06 6.78
C ALA A 144 12.73 -10.48 7.72
N VAL A 145 13.60 -11.33 8.28
CA VAL A 145 14.73 -10.91 9.13
C VAL A 145 15.85 -10.27 8.31
N LEU A 146 16.10 -10.79 7.11
CA LEU A 146 17.06 -10.21 6.16
C LEU A 146 16.59 -8.83 5.68
N PHE A 147 15.32 -8.74 5.26
CA PHE A 147 14.73 -7.48 4.82
C PHE A 147 14.60 -6.43 5.94
N ALA A 148 14.27 -6.84 7.18
CA ALA A 148 14.25 -5.90 8.31
C ALA A 148 15.63 -5.27 8.57
N LYS A 149 16.72 -6.02 8.39
CA LYS A 149 18.10 -5.54 8.55
C LYS A 149 18.59 -4.68 7.39
N ASP A 150 18.11 -4.92 6.18
CA ASP A 150 18.50 -4.21 4.97
C ASP A 150 17.26 -3.96 4.08
N PRO A 151 16.75 -2.71 4.01
CA PRO A 151 15.62 -2.36 3.16
C PRO A 151 15.90 -2.52 1.65
N CYS A 152 17.15 -2.73 1.24
CA CYS A 152 17.54 -3.04 -0.13
C CYS A 152 17.69 -4.55 -0.40
N SER A 153 17.41 -5.41 0.60
CA SER A 153 17.56 -6.86 0.45
C SER A 153 16.58 -7.44 -0.59
N GLU A 154 17.11 -8.19 -1.55
CA GLU A 154 16.35 -8.97 -2.55
C GLU A 154 15.73 -10.27 -1.97
N ALA A 155 15.85 -10.51 -0.65
CA ALA A 155 15.48 -11.76 0.00
C ALA A 155 13.96 -11.99 0.05
N GLY A 156 13.41 -12.55 -1.05
CA GLY A 156 11.99 -12.82 -1.18
C GLY A 156 11.14 -11.56 -1.38
N THR A 157 11.75 -10.47 -1.83
CA THR A 157 11.10 -9.18 -2.05
C THR A 157 10.82 -8.91 -3.54
N GLU A 158 9.77 -8.15 -3.82
CA GLU A 158 9.50 -7.59 -5.15
C GLU A 158 8.88 -6.20 -4.97
N PHE A 159 9.37 -5.21 -5.74
CA PHE A 159 8.94 -3.82 -5.62
C PHE A 159 8.43 -3.30 -6.97
N ARG A 160 7.26 -2.68 -6.95
CA ARG A 160 6.60 -2.14 -8.15
C ARG A 160 6.07 -0.75 -7.89
N HIS A 161 6.27 0.12 -8.89
CA HIS A 161 5.73 1.47 -8.89
C HIS A 161 4.95 1.69 -10.19
N ILE A 162 3.62 1.71 -10.08
CA ILE A 162 2.71 1.85 -11.23
C ILE A 162 2.27 3.31 -11.34
N TYR A 163 2.59 3.95 -12.46
CA TYR A 163 2.08 5.26 -12.83
C TYR A 163 0.89 5.13 -13.81
N ILE A 164 -0.23 5.76 -13.48
CA ILE A 164 -1.44 5.71 -14.29
C ILE A 164 -1.40 6.78 -15.40
N LYS A 165 -1.34 6.33 -16.66
CA LYS A 165 -1.04 7.15 -17.85
C LYS A 165 -1.96 8.36 -18.02
N GLU A 166 -3.24 8.19 -17.73
CA GLU A 166 -4.31 9.19 -17.82
C GLU A 166 -3.96 10.46 -17.04
N PHE A 167 -3.27 10.31 -15.90
CA PHE A 167 -2.92 11.42 -15.01
C PHE A 167 -1.55 12.03 -15.30
N LYS A 168 -0.81 11.55 -16.32
CA LYS A 168 0.54 12.05 -16.68
C LYS A 168 0.59 13.55 -16.99
N LYS A 169 -0.51 14.15 -17.46
CA LYS A 169 -0.60 15.60 -17.72
C LYS A 169 -0.97 16.47 -16.50
N TYR A 170 -1.36 15.85 -15.39
CA TYR A 170 -1.75 16.54 -14.15
C TYR A 170 -0.62 16.64 -13.12
N LYS A 171 0.51 15.95 -13.37
CA LYS A 171 1.74 15.95 -12.57
C LYS A 171 2.14 17.30 -11.97
N THR A 172 2.19 18.34 -12.81
CA THR A 172 2.66 19.68 -12.41
C THR A 172 1.61 20.53 -11.68
N ARG A 173 0.35 20.08 -11.62
CA ARG A 173 -0.80 20.84 -11.09
C ARG A 173 -1.25 20.41 -9.70
N VAL A 174 -0.93 19.18 -9.28
CA VAL A 174 -1.28 18.66 -7.95
C VAL A 174 -0.07 18.79 -7.03
N GLY A 175 -0.21 19.51 -5.91
CA GLY A 175 0.93 19.89 -5.06
C GLY A 175 1.77 18.72 -4.55
N LYS A 176 1.13 17.62 -4.13
CA LYS A 176 1.82 16.39 -3.70
C LYS A 176 2.51 15.67 -4.86
N LEU A 177 1.84 15.53 -6.01
CA LEU A 177 2.43 14.92 -7.21
C LEU A 177 3.65 15.70 -7.72
N LYS A 178 3.70 17.02 -7.52
CA LYS A 178 4.86 17.87 -7.85
C LYS A 178 6.06 17.62 -6.92
N GLN A 179 5.85 17.10 -5.72
CA GLN A 179 6.93 16.63 -4.84
C GLN A 179 7.36 15.23 -5.27
N GLY A 180 6.42 14.29 -5.39
CA GLY A 180 6.66 12.91 -5.82
C GLY A 180 7.29 12.76 -7.21
N GLU A 181 6.96 13.62 -8.18
CA GLU A 181 7.54 13.59 -9.54
C GLU A 181 9.07 13.80 -9.52
N LYS A 182 9.60 14.51 -8.53
CA LYS A 182 11.05 14.74 -8.39
C LYS A 182 11.76 13.55 -7.73
N VAL A 183 11.01 12.62 -7.17
CA VAL A 183 11.53 11.48 -6.41
C VAL A 183 11.52 10.26 -7.32
N ALA A 184 12.71 9.78 -7.66
CA ALA A 184 12.86 8.54 -8.39
C ALA A 184 12.40 7.35 -7.53
N PHE A 185 11.83 6.34 -8.20
CA PHE A 185 11.57 5.05 -7.56
C PHE A 185 12.93 4.37 -7.31
N GLN A 186 13.23 4.06 -6.05
CA GLN A 186 14.55 3.60 -5.62
C GLN A 186 14.79 2.12 -5.93
N TYR A 187 13.71 1.33 -5.99
CA TYR A 187 13.76 -0.14 -6.07
C TYR A 187 13.54 -0.70 -7.49
N GLY A 188 13.64 0.12 -8.54
CA GLY A 188 13.51 -0.35 -9.92
C GLY A 188 13.09 0.72 -10.91
N ARG A 189 12.15 0.36 -11.81
CA ARG A 189 11.63 1.25 -12.87
C ARG A 189 10.15 1.49 -12.68
N THR A 190 9.72 2.74 -12.77
CA THR A 190 8.31 3.12 -12.83
C THR A 190 7.63 2.52 -14.06
N GLU A 191 6.60 1.71 -13.85
CA GLU A 191 5.72 1.17 -14.88
C GLU A 191 4.67 2.21 -15.32
N PHE A 192 4.19 2.13 -16.56
CA PHE A 192 3.17 3.04 -17.09
C PHE A 192 2.00 2.27 -17.69
N HIS A 193 0.87 2.26 -17.00
CA HIS A 193 -0.34 1.52 -17.38
C HIS A 193 -1.54 2.44 -17.56
N GLU A 194 -2.49 2.03 -18.41
CA GLU A 194 -3.82 2.67 -18.46
C GLU A 194 -4.63 2.20 -17.26
N LEU A 195 -5.44 3.08 -16.65
CA LEU A 195 -6.24 2.79 -15.46
C LEU A 195 -7.05 1.50 -15.61
N ALA A 196 -7.70 1.32 -16.76
CA ALA A 196 -8.51 0.14 -17.09
C ALA A 196 -7.75 -1.20 -17.03
N LYS A 197 -6.41 -1.19 -17.13
CA LYS A 197 -5.56 -2.40 -17.06
C LYS A 197 -5.02 -2.67 -15.66
N VAL A 198 -4.93 -1.65 -14.80
CA VAL A 198 -4.29 -1.74 -13.47
C VAL A 198 -4.96 -2.80 -12.59
N ASN A 199 -6.29 -2.83 -12.56
CA ASN A 199 -7.02 -3.79 -11.72
C ASN A 199 -6.70 -5.26 -12.09
N GLY A 200 -6.67 -5.59 -13.39
CA GLY A 200 -6.31 -6.92 -13.87
C GLY A 200 -4.85 -7.30 -13.59
N LEU A 201 -3.93 -6.34 -13.71
CA LEU A 201 -2.51 -6.54 -13.36
C LEU A 201 -2.32 -6.87 -11.88
N ILE A 202 -3.05 -6.19 -10.99
CA ILE A 202 -2.97 -6.41 -9.54
C ILE A 202 -3.63 -7.75 -9.16
N LYS A 203 -4.80 -8.09 -9.72
CA LYS A 203 -5.44 -9.40 -9.49
C LYS A 203 -4.51 -10.56 -9.85
N LYS A 204 -3.86 -10.48 -11.01
CA LYS A 204 -2.87 -11.47 -11.46
C LYS A 204 -1.67 -11.56 -10.51
N LEU A 205 -1.11 -10.43 -10.10
CA LEU A 205 0.02 -10.38 -9.14
C LEU A 205 -0.34 -11.08 -7.83
N ILE A 206 -1.50 -10.77 -7.26
CA ILE A 206 -1.99 -11.39 -6.01
C ILE A 206 -2.22 -12.91 -6.19
N GLU A 207 -2.74 -13.34 -7.33
CA GLU A 207 -2.94 -14.77 -7.64
C GLU A 207 -1.59 -15.51 -7.73
N GLU A 208 -0.60 -14.91 -8.40
CA GLU A 208 0.75 -15.45 -8.50
C GLU A 208 1.44 -15.51 -7.12
N GLU A 209 1.35 -14.45 -6.33
CA GLU A 209 1.92 -14.38 -4.98
C GLU A 209 1.26 -15.31 -3.97
N SER A 210 -0.05 -15.56 -4.08
CA SER A 210 -0.77 -16.46 -3.16
C SER A 210 -0.29 -17.91 -3.16
N LYS A 211 0.56 -18.29 -4.13
CA LYS A 211 1.20 -19.60 -4.22
C LYS A 211 2.35 -19.78 -3.22
N TYR A 212 2.90 -18.69 -2.68
CA TYR A 212 4.04 -18.72 -1.74
C TYR A 212 3.61 -18.67 -0.26
N GLY A 213 2.34 -18.41 0.04
CA GLY A 213 1.84 -18.34 1.41
C GLY A 213 0.53 -17.58 1.56
N GLN A 214 0.07 -17.43 2.80
CA GLN A 214 -1.13 -16.66 3.10
C GLN A 214 -0.87 -15.17 2.84
N VAL A 215 -1.59 -14.59 1.87
CA VAL A 215 -1.50 -13.16 1.55
C VAL A 215 -2.05 -12.31 2.69
N VAL A 216 -1.30 -11.29 3.07
CA VAL A 216 -1.67 -10.28 4.08
C VAL A 216 -1.44 -8.90 3.48
N LEU A 217 -2.51 -8.11 3.36
CA LEU A 217 -2.42 -6.73 2.91
C LEU A 217 -1.85 -5.83 4.02
N VAL A 218 -1.02 -4.87 3.65
CA VAL A 218 -0.31 -3.94 4.53
C VAL A 218 -0.44 -2.52 3.97
N GLY A 219 -0.47 -1.52 4.84
CA GLY A 219 -0.48 -0.11 4.43
C GLY A 219 -0.15 0.84 5.58
N HIS A 220 -0.24 2.14 5.35
CA HIS A 220 -0.02 3.17 6.37
C HIS A 220 -1.18 4.18 6.34
N ALA A 221 -2.09 4.10 7.32
CA ALA A 221 -3.42 4.74 7.25
C ALA A 221 -4.28 4.18 6.09
N ILE A 222 -4.34 2.85 5.99
CA ILE A 222 -4.77 2.06 4.81
C ILE A 222 -6.23 2.30 4.38
N GLN A 223 -7.05 2.89 5.26
CA GLN A 223 -8.40 3.32 4.93
C GLN A 223 -8.43 4.40 3.84
N ASN A 224 -7.38 5.22 3.72
CA ASN A 224 -7.27 6.22 2.66
C ASN A 224 -7.02 5.54 1.31
N ASP A 225 -6.12 4.56 1.28
CA ASP A 225 -5.78 3.75 0.11
C ASP A 225 -7.00 3.03 -0.45
N GLN A 226 -7.78 2.38 0.43
CA GLN A 226 -9.07 1.77 0.07
C GLN A 226 -10.00 2.80 -0.61
N ALA A 227 -10.18 3.98 -0.01
CA ALA A 227 -11.07 5.01 -0.54
C ALA A 227 -10.60 5.60 -1.89
N PHE A 228 -9.31 5.54 -2.21
CA PHE A 228 -8.78 5.92 -3.52
C PHE A 228 -8.97 4.80 -4.56
N LEU A 229 -8.70 3.55 -4.18
CA LEU A 229 -8.92 2.37 -5.03
C LEU A 229 -10.40 2.21 -5.46
N GLU A 230 -11.33 2.40 -4.51
CA GLU A 230 -12.78 2.39 -4.78
C GLU A 230 -13.18 3.42 -5.86
N LYS A 231 -12.59 4.62 -5.85
CA LYS A 231 -12.84 5.69 -6.84
C LYS A 231 -12.26 5.41 -8.22
N ALA A 232 -11.23 4.56 -8.29
CA ALA A 232 -10.63 4.09 -9.53
C ALA A 232 -11.31 2.83 -10.10
N GLY A 233 -12.24 2.21 -9.37
CA GLY A 233 -12.82 0.91 -9.75
C GLY A 233 -11.81 -0.25 -9.67
N ILE A 234 -10.81 -0.15 -8.78
CA ILE A 234 -9.83 -1.21 -8.53
C ILE A 234 -10.27 -2.00 -7.29
N ASP A 235 -10.84 -3.19 -7.51
CA ASP A 235 -11.37 -4.10 -6.48
C ASP A 235 -10.40 -5.26 -6.12
N ALA A 236 -9.19 -5.27 -6.71
CA ALA A 236 -8.21 -6.35 -6.53
C ALA A 236 -7.83 -6.64 -5.07
N PHE A 237 -7.90 -5.63 -4.21
CA PHE A 237 -7.54 -5.72 -2.78
C PHE A 237 -8.75 -5.92 -1.84
N ASP A 238 -9.99 -5.84 -2.33
CA ASP A 238 -11.22 -5.74 -1.52
C ASP A 238 -11.34 -6.84 -0.45
N ARG A 239 -10.99 -8.08 -0.82
CA ARG A 239 -11.06 -9.24 0.08
C ARG A 239 -10.06 -9.22 1.24
N PHE A 240 -9.05 -8.35 1.21
CA PHE A 240 -7.97 -8.31 2.20
C PHE A 240 -8.06 -7.15 3.19
N PHE A 241 -8.74 -6.05 2.86
CA PHE A 241 -8.91 -4.92 3.79
C PHE A 241 -9.48 -5.30 5.18
N PRO A 242 -10.41 -6.28 5.33
CA PRO A 242 -10.94 -6.65 6.65
C PRO A 242 -9.89 -7.15 7.67
N ASP A 243 -8.80 -7.76 7.21
CA ASP A 243 -7.73 -8.32 8.06
C ASP A 243 -6.33 -7.74 7.73
N ALA A 244 -6.31 -6.57 7.07
CA ALA A 244 -5.11 -5.85 6.70
C ALA A 244 -4.35 -5.30 7.92
N VAL A 245 -3.03 -5.17 7.77
CA VAL A 245 -2.14 -4.64 8.82
C VAL A 245 -1.82 -3.18 8.52
N ASP A 246 -2.38 -2.28 9.32
CA ASP A 246 -2.07 -0.85 9.23
C ASP A 246 -0.88 -0.50 10.12
N THR A 247 0.23 -0.14 9.49
CA THR A 247 1.48 0.25 10.15
C THR A 247 1.36 1.56 10.91
N GLN A 248 0.42 2.45 10.56
CA GLN A 248 0.13 3.63 11.37
C GLN A 248 -0.50 3.20 12.70
N ALA A 249 -1.51 2.33 12.63
CA ALA A 249 -2.26 1.88 13.80
C ALA A 249 -1.37 1.14 14.81
N ILE A 250 -0.58 0.15 14.37
CA ILE A 250 0.23 -0.71 15.27
C ILE A 250 1.47 -0.01 15.90
N HIS A 251 1.80 1.21 15.47
CA HIS A 251 2.91 2.01 16.02
C HIS A 251 2.46 3.28 16.75
N LEU A 252 1.17 3.62 16.69
CA LEU A 252 0.60 4.77 17.39
C LEU A 252 0.30 4.46 18.86
N GLU A 253 1.33 4.54 19.70
CA GLU A 253 1.11 4.56 21.16
C GLU A 253 0.36 5.85 21.59
N PRO A 254 -0.55 5.78 22.59
CA PRO A 254 -1.27 6.94 23.08
C PRO A 254 -0.34 8.09 23.50
N GLY A 255 -0.53 9.27 22.91
CA GLY A 255 0.30 10.45 23.15
C GLY A 255 1.56 10.55 22.28
N SER A 256 1.94 9.48 21.55
CA SER A 256 3.11 9.49 20.69
C SER A 256 2.92 10.29 19.39
N LYS A 257 4.04 10.74 18.84
CA LYS A 257 4.18 11.27 17.46
C LYS A 257 4.83 10.27 16.51
N ASN A 258 5.44 9.21 17.05
CA ASN A 258 5.99 8.11 16.28
C ASN A 258 4.82 7.35 15.62
N GLY A 259 5.02 6.82 14.42
CA GLY A 259 3.94 6.17 13.68
C GLY A 259 2.88 7.10 13.06
N ARG A 260 2.84 8.41 13.36
CA ARG A 260 1.83 9.34 12.75
C ARG A 260 2.03 9.56 11.26
N SER A 261 3.28 9.61 10.83
CA SER A 261 3.69 9.68 9.43
C SER A 261 4.69 8.55 9.18
N LEU A 262 4.76 8.09 7.94
CA LEU A 262 5.68 7.05 7.54
C LEU A 262 7.15 7.45 7.78
N LEU A 263 7.51 8.70 7.49
CA LEU A 263 8.86 9.23 7.80
C LEU A 263 9.20 9.13 9.30
N ASN A 264 8.29 9.53 10.20
CA ASN A 264 8.49 9.41 11.64
C ASN A 264 8.55 7.95 12.11
N LEU A 265 7.89 7.03 11.38
CA LEU A 265 7.94 5.60 11.66
C LEU A 265 9.30 5.01 11.25
N VAL A 266 9.77 5.33 10.04
CA VAL A 266 11.07 4.90 9.51
C VAL A 266 12.20 5.40 10.40
N TRP A 267 12.21 6.68 10.77
CA TRP A 267 13.18 7.24 11.73
C TRP A 267 13.08 6.67 13.15
N GLY A 268 11.95 6.07 13.52
CA GLY A 268 11.81 5.34 14.78
C GLY A 268 12.60 4.03 14.80
N TYR A 269 12.88 3.46 13.64
CA TYR A 269 13.69 2.26 13.47
C TYR A 269 15.14 2.57 13.07
N ASP A 270 15.35 3.49 12.11
CA ASP A 270 16.67 3.94 11.68
C ASP A 270 16.69 5.47 11.48
N PRO A 271 17.29 6.23 12.43
CA PRO A 271 17.40 7.68 12.32
C PRO A 271 18.49 8.14 11.31
N SER A 272 19.23 7.22 10.69
CA SER A 272 20.22 7.54 9.65
C SER A 272 19.62 7.63 8.23
N VAL A 273 18.38 7.13 8.04
CA VAL A 273 17.67 7.20 6.76
C VAL A 273 17.46 8.67 6.35
N GLN A 274 17.96 9.02 5.17
CA GLN A 274 17.80 10.35 4.60
C GLN A 274 16.38 10.58 4.07
N THR A 275 15.90 11.82 4.13
CA THR A 275 14.66 12.26 3.45
C THR A 275 14.88 12.36 1.94
N GLY A 276 13.80 12.49 1.17
CA GLY A 276 13.79 12.67 -0.28
C GLY A 276 13.31 11.45 -1.07
N TRP A 277 12.77 10.44 -0.38
CA TRP A 277 12.12 9.26 -0.95
C TRP A 277 10.59 9.32 -0.87
N GLU A 278 10.04 10.22 -0.06
CA GLU A 278 8.61 10.37 0.23
C GLU A 278 7.84 10.88 -1.01
N HIS A 279 6.54 10.59 -1.08
CA HIS A 279 5.64 10.95 -2.19
C HIS A 279 5.90 10.20 -3.51
N ASN A 280 6.79 9.22 -3.50
CA ASN A 280 6.85 8.20 -4.52
C ASN A 280 6.21 6.95 -3.93
N ALA A 281 4.96 6.68 -4.32
CA ALA A 281 4.16 5.60 -3.76
C ALA A 281 4.89 4.25 -3.73
N GLY A 282 5.76 3.96 -4.71
CA GLY A 282 6.59 2.76 -4.72
C GLY A 282 7.62 2.71 -3.58
N ASN A 283 8.27 3.83 -3.27
CA ASN A 283 9.16 3.95 -2.11
C ASN A 283 8.34 3.91 -0.80
N ASP A 284 7.23 4.64 -0.73
CA ASP A 284 6.37 4.70 0.47
C ASP A 284 5.79 3.30 0.82
N ALA A 285 5.39 2.51 -0.19
CA ALA A 285 4.99 1.11 0.00
C ALA A 285 6.15 0.21 0.48
N ALA A 286 7.38 0.43 0.00
CA ALA A 286 8.56 -0.34 0.41
C ALA A 286 8.98 -0.04 1.85
N TRP A 287 9.01 1.23 2.23
CA TRP A 287 9.30 1.67 3.60
C TRP A 287 8.20 1.25 4.59
N THR A 288 6.93 1.24 4.16
CA THR A 288 5.82 0.67 4.92
C THR A 288 6.03 -0.83 5.19
N LEU A 289 6.45 -1.58 4.18
CA LEU A 289 6.73 -3.02 4.31
C LEU A 289 7.95 -3.28 5.21
N TRP A 290 8.99 -2.45 5.11
CA TRP A 290 10.19 -2.55 5.94
C TRP A 290 9.90 -2.25 7.42
N ALA A 291 9.08 -1.25 7.70
CA ALA A 291 8.60 -0.97 9.06
C ALA A 291 7.78 -2.14 9.62
N LEU A 292 6.93 -2.80 8.79
CA LEU A 292 6.26 -4.03 9.21
C LEU A 292 7.26 -5.16 9.48
N ALA A 293 8.27 -5.36 8.63
CA ALA A 293 9.26 -6.43 8.81
C ALA A 293 10.03 -6.28 10.13
N ASN A 294 10.37 -5.05 10.52
CA ASN A 294 10.95 -4.74 11.82
C ASN A 294 9.97 -4.99 12.99
N LYS A 295 8.67 -4.73 12.82
CA LYS A 295 7.65 -5.00 13.84
C LYS A 295 7.20 -6.47 13.91
N LEU A 296 7.46 -7.26 12.87
CA LEU A 296 6.92 -8.62 12.70
C LEU A 296 7.17 -9.55 13.91
N PRO A 297 8.34 -9.58 14.57
CA PRO A 297 8.55 -10.40 15.76
C PRO A 297 7.53 -10.15 16.88
N ASP A 298 7.13 -8.89 17.10
CA ASP A 298 6.14 -8.51 18.12
C ASP A 298 4.72 -8.96 17.75
N LEU A 299 4.45 -9.12 16.45
CA LEU A 299 3.15 -9.49 15.89
C LEU A 299 2.94 -11.01 15.77
N LEU A 300 3.97 -11.81 16.05
CA LEU A 300 3.86 -13.27 16.03
C LEU A 300 3.45 -13.82 17.41
N ARG A 301 2.80 -14.98 17.38
CA ARG A 301 2.52 -15.85 18.53
C ARG A 301 2.74 -17.31 18.14
N VAL A 302 2.94 -18.18 19.12
CA VAL A 302 2.88 -19.63 18.89
C VAL A 302 1.46 -20.02 18.44
N SER A 303 1.34 -20.91 17.46
CA SER A 303 0.07 -21.45 16.98
C SER A 303 -0.63 -22.27 18.07
N ASP A 304 -1.93 -22.50 17.90
CA ASP A 304 -2.70 -23.33 18.83
C ASP A 304 -2.29 -24.82 18.78
N SER A 305 -1.54 -25.23 17.73
CA SER A 305 -0.90 -26.56 17.64
C SER A 305 0.48 -26.65 18.30
N GLY A 306 1.13 -25.51 18.58
CA GLY A 306 2.50 -25.46 19.09
C GLY A 306 3.61 -25.69 18.04
N GLU A 307 3.25 -25.88 16.77
CA GLU A 307 4.19 -26.31 15.71
C GLU A 307 4.77 -25.16 14.86
N GLU A 308 4.10 -24.00 14.82
CA GLU A 308 4.51 -22.86 14.00
C GLU A 308 4.24 -21.51 14.69
N MET A 309 4.93 -20.46 14.24
CA MET A 309 4.63 -19.07 14.63
C MET A 309 3.62 -18.46 13.64
N VAL A 310 2.52 -17.95 14.16
CA VAL A 310 1.42 -17.34 13.39
C VAL A 310 1.22 -15.87 13.75
N LEU A 311 0.62 -15.09 12.84
CA LEU A 311 0.24 -13.72 13.12
C LEU A 311 -0.83 -13.65 14.20
N ASP A 312 -0.53 -12.94 15.27
CA ASP A 312 -1.44 -12.67 16.36
C ASP A 312 -2.53 -11.70 15.90
N SER A 313 -3.71 -12.27 15.61
CA SER A 313 -4.87 -11.52 15.14
C SER A 313 -5.49 -10.61 16.20
N SER A 314 -5.07 -10.72 17.48
CA SER A 314 -5.45 -9.75 18.52
C SER A 314 -4.57 -8.48 18.48
N LYS A 315 -3.33 -8.59 18.00
CA LYS A 315 -2.40 -7.46 17.78
C LYS A 315 -2.60 -6.78 16.43
N LYS A 316 -3.34 -7.41 15.50
CA LYS A 316 -3.86 -6.73 14.32
C LYS A 316 -4.95 -5.75 14.76
N LEU A 317 -4.67 -4.45 14.65
CA LEU A 317 -5.68 -3.41 14.89
C LEU A 317 -6.75 -3.46 13.80
N ARG A 318 -7.82 -4.21 14.09
CA ARG A 318 -9.07 -4.15 13.33
C ARG A 318 -9.67 -2.77 13.49
N PHE A 319 -9.61 -1.96 12.44
CA PHE A 319 -10.54 -0.85 12.34
C PHE A 319 -11.97 -1.39 12.30
N ALA A 320 -12.87 -0.76 13.04
CA ALA A 320 -14.29 -0.88 12.74
C ALA A 320 -14.48 -0.41 11.29
N SER A 321 -14.86 -1.33 10.39
CA SER A 321 -15.02 -1.00 8.98
C SER A 321 -15.97 0.18 8.85
N ARG A 322 -15.63 1.19 8.03
CA ARG A 322 -16.59 2.20 7.58
C ARG A 322 -17.54 1.58 6.54
N VAL A 323 -18.38 0.67 7.05
CA VAL A 323 -19.42 -0.13 6.37
C VAL A 323 -19.05 -0.46 4.93
N SER A 324 -18.28 -1.55 4.78
CA SER A 324 -17.98 -2.13 3.48
C SER A 324 -19.26 -2.25 2.65
N ARG A 325 -19.15 -1.91 1.37
CA ARG A 325 -20.29 -1.88 0.44
C ARG A 325 -21.05 -3.21 0.38
N GLN A 326 -20.41 -4.33 0.73
CA GLN A 326 -21.04 -5.64 0.90
C GLN A 326 -22.25 -5.60 1.85
N ARG A 327 -22.15 -4.94 3.01
CA ARG A 327 -23.31 -4.81 3.92
C ARG A 327 -24.42 -3.98 3.26
N ARG A 328 -24.08 -2.86 2.60
CA ARG A 328 -25.05 -2.02 1.89
C ARG A 328 -25.66 -2.68 0.65
N LEU A 329 -24.99 -3.67 0.05
CA LEU A 329 -25.51 -4.47 -1.06
C LEU A 329 -26.44 -5.58 -0.56
N CYS A 330 -26.11 -6.24 0.56
CA CYS A 330 -27.04 -7.15 1.23
C CYS A 330 -28.29 -6.39 1.73
N GLU A 331 -28.12 -5.27 2.45
CA GLU A 331 -29.23 -4.43 2.93
C GLU A 331 -30.09 -3.90 1.77
N ALA A 332 -29.50 -3.54 0.62
CA ALA A 332 -30.25 -3.10 -0.56
C ALA A 332 -30.97 -4.26 -1.28
N GLN A 333 -30.42 -5.48 -1.22
CA GLN A 333 -31.07 -6.67 -1.76
C GLN A 333 -32.22 -7.13 -0.86
N GLU A 334 -32.03 -7.14 0.46
CA GLU A 334 -33.09 -7.40 1.45
C GLU A 334 -34.23 -6.36 1.32
N CYS A 335 -33.92 -5.07 1.16
CA CYS A 335 -34.93 -4.04 0.89
C CYS A 335 -35.69 -4.26 -0.44
N LEU A 336 -35.06 -4.86 -1.46
CA LEU A 336 -35.71 -5.18 -2.74
C LEU A 336 -36.62 -6.41 -2.65
N GLU A 337 -36.20 -7.43 -1.91
CA GLU A 337 -37.00 -8.63 -1.65
C GLU A 337 -38.20 -8.31 -0.73
N GLU A 338 -38.00 -7.46 0.29
CA GLU A 338 -39.07 -6.99 1.18
C GLU A 338 -40.08 -6.09 0.44
N ALA A 339 -39.63 -5.22 -0.47
CA ALA A 339 -40.50 -4.41 -1.33
C ALA A 339 -41.31 -5.24 -2.34
N GLN A 340 -40.81 -6.42 -2.76
CA GLN A 340 -41.56 -7.35 -3.61
C GLN A 340 -42.57 -8.20 -2.83
N GLY A 341 -42.44 -8.30 -1.50
CA GLY A 341 -43.39 -8.99 -0.62
C GLY A 341 -44.70 -8.22 -0.33
N TRP A 342 -44.75 -6.91 -0.60
CA TRP A 342 -45.85 -6.02 -0.22
C TRP A 342 -46.59 -5.39 -1.42
N GLY A 343 -46.75 -6.12 -2.53
CA GLY A 343 -47.05 -5.49 -3.84
C GLY A 343 -48.05 -6.13 -4.80
N ILE A 344 -48.73 -7.24 -4.49
CA ILE A 344 -49.81 -7.77 -5.36
C ILE A 344 -50.97 -8.33 -4.52
N GLU A 345 -51.83 -7.47 -4.00
CA GLU A 345 -53.24 -7.83 -3.77
C GLU A 345 -54.14 -6.58 -3.77
N ASN A 346 -55.22 -6.65 -4.55
CA ASN A 346 -56.42 -5.80 -4.51
C ASN A 346 -56.24 -4.26 -4.61
N TRP A 347 -56.04 -3.77 -5.84
CA TRP A 347 -56.71 -2.53 -6.24
C TRP A 347 -58.00 -2.89 -6.99
N GLU A 348 -59.14 -2.75 -6.32
CA GLU A 348 -60.45 -2.92 -6.96
C GLU A 348 -60.67 -1.79 -7.99
N THR A 349 -61.19 -2.14 -9.16
CA THR A 349 -61.56 -1.18 -10.19
C THR A 349 -62.92 -0.56 -9.87
N PRO A 350 -63.05 0.77 -9.72
CA PRO A 350 -64.35 1.39 -9.51
C PRO A 350 -65.22 1.25 -10.76
N SER A 351 -66.32 0.51 -10.62
CA SER A 351 -67.28 0.29 -11.69
C SER A 351 -68.15 1.52 -11.96
N ALA A 352 -68.50 1.68 -13.23
CA ALA A 352 -69.33 2.72 -13.85
C ALA A 352 -70.42 3.37 -12.99
N TRP A 353 -70.61 4.68 -13.15
CA TRP A 353 -71.92 5.33 -13.04
C TRP A 353 -72.29 6.03 -14.36
N SER A 354 -73.48 5.68 -14.84
CA SER A 354 -74.14 6.31 -15.98
C SER A 354 -75.05 7.45 -15.49
N SER A 355 -75.13 8.54 -16.26
CA SER A 355 -76.39 9.17 -16.71
C SER A 355 -76.14 10.59 -17.22
N SER A 356 -76.59 10.87 -18.44
CA SER A 356 -76.88 12.24 -18.91
C SER A 356 -78.20 12.73 -18.29
N PRO A 357 -78.58 14.01 -18.43
CA PRO A 357 -79.29 14.38 -19.66
C PRO A 357 -78.92 15.74 -20.27
N SER A 358 -79.32 15.88 -21.53
CA SER A 358 -79.43 17.10 -22.34
C SER A 358 -80.24 18.22 -21.69
N TRP A 359 -79.93 19.49 -21.99
CA TRP A 359 -80.57 20.29 -23.05
C TRP A 359 -79.56 21.31 -23.61
#